data_AF-A0A699YKL7-F1
#
_entry.id   AF-A0A699YKL7-F1
#
_cell.length_a   1.000
_cell.length_b   1.000
_cell.length_c   1.000
_cell.angle_alpha   90.00
_cell.angle_beta   90.00
_cell.angle_gamma   90.00
#
_symmetry.space_group_name_H-M   'P 1'
#
loop_
_entity.id
_entity.type
_entity.pdbx_description
1 polymer ?
#
loop_
_entity_poly.entity_id
_entity_poly.type
_entity_poly.pdbx_seq_one_letter_code
_entity_poly.pdbx_strand_id
1 'polypeptide(L)'
;MPTEQTRWVDLATVVPILDAAQRLEVVALKSFCEQYIASIAQPSNCLTLATQAMMFKMEPLVEAMVQTTQGCLPEVAQSPGFLTCSFPLLAKVISINRPHHLEEQLFRATWAWLLAVPSHQDHLNDV
;
A
#
# COMPACT_ATOMS: atom_id res chain seq x y z
N MET A 1 -24.26 -4.18 -12.64
CA MET A 1 -24.12 -3.35 -13.84
C MET A 1 -23.51 -2.02 -13.40
N PRO A 2 -22.25 -1.69 -13.75
CA PRO A 2 -21.71 -0.38 -13.40
C PRO A 2 -22.29 0.66 -14.36
N THR A 3 -22.99 1.65 -13.81
CA THR A 3 -23.46 2.84 -14.52
C THR A 3 -22.25 3.72 -14.90
N GLU A 4 -22.32 4.35 -16.08
CA GLU A 4 -21.24 5.15 -16.72
C GLU A 4 -20.65 6.30 -15.87
N GLN A 5 -21.14 6.54 -14.65
CA GLN A 5 -20.76 7.63 -13.76
C GLN A 5 -19.45 7.44 -12.97
N THR A 6 -18.77 6.31 -13.09
CA THR A 6 -17.59 5.96 -12.25
C THR A 6 -16.29 5.77 -13.03
N ARG A 7 -16.22 6.25 -14.27
CA ARG A 7 -15.05 6.07 -15.17
C ARG A 7 -13.78 6.80 -14.71
N TRP A 8 -13.84 7.59 -13.64
CA TRP A 8 -12.76 8.46 -13.15
C TRP A 8 -12.08 7.95 -11.88
N VAL A 9 -12.60 6.87 -11.26
CA VAL A 9 -12.05 6.30 -10.02
C VAL A 9 -11.42 4.94 -10.34
N ASP A 10 -10.10 4.89 -10.21
CA ASP A 10 -9.28 3.71 -10.40
C ASP A 10 -8.21 3.59 -9.28
N LEU A 11 -7.33 2.59 -9.36
CA LEU A 11 -6.27 2.36 -8.37
C LEU A 11 -5.32 3.56 -8.22
N ALA A 12 -5.10 4.35 -9.27
CA ALA A 12 -4.16 5.47 -9.26
C ALA A 12 -4.80 6.77 -8.73
N THR A 13 -6.13 6.87 -8.80
CA THR A 13 -6.88 8.10 -8.54
C THR A 13 -7.73 8.04 -7.27
N VAL A 14 -8.10 6.85 -6.79
CA VAL A 14 -9.04 6.72 -5.67
C VAL A 14 -8.54 7.37 -4.37
N VAL A 15 -7.26 7.27 -4.05
CA VAL A 15 -6.73 7.85 -2.80
C VAL A 15 -6.67 9.39 -2.85
N PRO A 16 -6.14 10.03 -3.92
CA PRO A 16 -6.28 11.48 -4.09
C PRO A 16 -7.73 11.98 -4.05
N ILE A 17 -8.65 11.25 -4.69
CA ILE A 17 -10.08 11.62 -4.72
C ILE A 17 -10.68 11.47 -3.32
N LEU A 18 -10.31 10.43 -2.57
CA LEU A 18 -10.76 10.24 -1.19
C LEU A 18 -10.27 11.38 -0.28
N ASP A 19 -8.99 11.77 -0.36
CA ASP A 19 -8.46 12.92 0.40
C ASP A 19 -9.22 14.21 0.05
N ALA A 20 -9.42 14.49 -1.24
CA ALA A 20 -10.19 15.66 -1.68
C ALA A 20 -11.64 15.63 -1.16
N ALA A 21 -12.30 14.47 -1.23
CA ALA A 21 -13.67 14.30 -0.74
C ALA A 21 -13.77 14.49 0.77
N GLN A 22 -12.76 14.06 1.54
CA GLN A 22 -12.70 14.29 2.98
C GLN A 22 -12.53 15.78 3.30
N ARG A 23 -11.61 16.49 2.62
CA ARG A 23 -11.35 17.91 2.83
C ARG A 23 -12.51 18.81 2.42
N LEU A 24 -13.24 18.44 1.38
CA LEU A 24 -14.38 19.17 0.86
C LEU A 24 -15.71 18.70 1.46
N GLU A 25 -15.67 17.76 2.40
CA GLU A 25 -16.84 17.21 3.10
C GLU A 25 -17.91 16.61 2.16
N VAL A 26 -17.49 16.06 1.02
CA VAL A 26 -18.38 15.40 0.06
C VAL A 26 -18.64 13.96 0.48
N VAL A 27 -19.55 13.78 1.45
CA VAL A 27 -19.81 12.50 2.14
C VAL A 27 -20.08 11.35 1.17
N ALA A 28 -20.92 11.55 0.15
CA ALA A 28 -21.26 10.49 -0.80
C ALA A 28 -20.04 9.99 -1.60
N LEU A 29 -19.15 10.90 -2.01
CA LEU A 29 -17.93 10.55 -2.74
C LEU A 29 -16.90 9.88 -1.84
N LYS A 30 -16.76 10.35 -0.60
CA LYS A 30 -15.92 9.70 0.42
C LYS A 30 -16.36 8.24 0.62
N SER A 31 -17.63 8.01 0.92
CA SER A 31 -18.16 6.67 1.15
C SER A 31 -18.02 5.77 -0.08
N PHE A 32 -18.20 6.32 -1.28
CA PHE A 32 -17.94 5.60 -2.52
C PHE A 32 -16.48 5.15 -2.63
N CYS A 33 -15.52 6.06 -2.38
CA CYS A 33 -14.10 5.74 -2.47
C CYS A 33 -13.67 4.70 -1.42
N GLU A 34 -14.18 4.79 -0.19
CA GLU A 34 -13.94 3.81 0.87
C GLU A 34 -14.46 2.42 0.46
N GLN A 35 -15.66 2.33 -0.10
CA GLN A 35 -16.23 1.08 -0.61
C GLN A 35 -15.44 0.53 -1.80
N TYR A 36 -15.03 1.41 -2.71
CA TYR A 36 -14.21 1.02 -3.86
C TYR A 36 -12.89 0.42 -3.40
N ILE A 37 -12.15 1.11 -2.52
CA ILE A 37 -10.89 0.60 -1.95
C ILE A 37 -11.11 -0.75 -1.29
N ALA A 38 -12.13 -0.89 -0.44
CA ALA A 38 -12.44 -2.16 0.23
C ALA A 38 -12.73 -3.29 -0.77
N SER A 39 -13.31 -2.98 -1.94
CA SER A 39 -13.62 -3.98 -2.96
C SER A 39 -12.41 -4.43 -3.79
N ILE A 40 -11.37 -3.59 -3.89
CA ILE A 40 -10.19 -3.86 -4.73
C ILE A 40 -8.91 -4.17 -3.94
N ALA A 41 -8.89 -3.91 -2.63
CA ALA A 41 -7.70 -4.13 -1.80
C ALA A 41 -7.33 -5.61 -1.76
N GLN A 42 -6.15 -5.91 -2.33
CA GLN A 42 -5.59 -7.25 -2.45
C GLN A 42 -4.09 -7.21 -2.11
N PRO A 43 -3.46 -8.33 -1.73
CA PRO A 43 -2.03 -8.34 -1.43
C PRO A 43 -1.16 -7.79 -2.58
N SER A 44 -1.58 -8.02 -3.82
CA SER A 44 -0.91 -7.52 -5.03
C SER A 44 -0.92 -5.99 -5.24
N ASN A 45 -1.82 -5.25 -4.59
CA ASN A 45 -2.01 -3.81 -4.83
C ASN A 45 -2.11 -2.96 -3.55
N CYS A 46 -2.23 -3.57 -2.37
CA CYS A 46 -2.43 -2.87 -1.09
C CYS A 46 -1.31 -1.86 -0.80
N LEU A 47 -0.05 -2.18 -1.14
CA LEU A 47 1.08 -1.27 -0.90
C LEU A 47 1.16 -0.11 -1.90
N THR A 48 0.56 -0.25 -3.09
CA THR A 48 0.37 0.88 -4.00
C THR A 48 -0.61 1.89 -3.38
N LEU A 49 -1.71 1.40 -2.81
CA LEU A 49 -2.69 2.24 -2.09
C LEU A 49 -2.07 2.85 -0.82
N ALA A 50 -1.29 2.07 -0.06
CA ALA A 50 -0.60 2.55 1.13
C ALA A 50 0.40 3.67 0.80
N THR A 51 1.17 3.53 -0.28
CA THR A 51 2.12 4.55 -0.73
C THR A 51 1.41 5.86 -1.07
N GLN A 52 0.29 5.81 -1.80
CA GLN A 52 -0.52 6.99 -2.07
C GLN A 52 -1.08 7.58 -0.76
N ALA A 53 -1.62 6.76 0.14
CA ALA A 53 -2.17 7.19 1.41
C ALA A 53 -1.14 7.90 2.30
N MET A 54 0.12 7.45 2.26
CA MET A 54 1.23 8.14 2.95
C MET A 54 1.47 9.55 2.40
N MET A 55 1.35 9.77 1.09
CA MET A 55 1.52 11.10 0.48
C MET A 55 0.48 12.10 0.97
N PHE A 56 -0.74 11.65 1.25
CA PHE A 56 -1.84 12.47 1.73
C PHE A 56 -1.99 12.46 3.27
N LYS A 57 -1.09 11.80 4.00
CA LYS A 57 -1.15 11.67 5.47
C LYS A 57 -2.48 11.06 5.94
N MET A 58 -2.84 9.93 5.32
CA MET A 58 -4.02 9.15 5.64
C MET A 58 -3.63 7.89 6.42
N GLU A 59 -3.07 8.06 7.62
CA GLU A 59 -2.51 6.97 8.42
C GLU A 59 -3.48 5.79 8.65
N PRO A 60 -4.78 6.00 8.93
CA PRO A 60 -5.71 4.88 9.10
C PRO A 60 -5.81 3.99 7.85
N LEU A 61 -5.72 4.59 6.65
CA LEU A 61 -5.73 3.85 5.39
C LEU A 61 -4.39 3.12 5.17
N VAL A 62 -3.27 3.76 5.51
CA VAL A 62 -1.94 3.10 5.47
C VAL A 62 -1.94 1.85 6.35
N GLU A 63 -2.43 1.97 7.59
CA GLU A 63 -2.50 0.85 8.53
C GLU A 63 -3.39 -0.26 8.00
N ALA A 64 -4.58 0.06 7.49
CA ALA A 64 -5.48 -0.93 6.90
C ALA A 64 -4.84 -1.69 5.73
N MET A 65 -4.13 -0.99 4.85
CA MET A 65 -3.45 -1.62 3.71
C MET A 65 -2.24 -2.46 4.13
N VAL A 66 -1.47 -2.02 5.14
CA VAL A 66 -0.37 -2.83 5.70
C VAL A 66 -0.92 -4.10 6.36
N GLN A 67 -2.06 -4.03 7.05
CA GLN A 67 -2.72 -5.21 7.63
C GLN A 67 -3.11 -6.23 6.56
N THR A 68 -3.51 -5.79 5.36
CA THR A 68 -3.80 -6.70 4.22
C THR A 68 -2.59 -7.56 3.81
N THR A 69 -1.36 -7.16 4.18
CA THR A 69 -0.16 -7.95 3.86
C THR A 69 0.05 -9.15 4.79
N GLN A 70 -0.61 -9.18 5.95
CA GLN A 70 -0.38 -10.16 7.01
C GLN A 70 -0.58 -11.59 6.51
N GLY A 71 0.49 -12.39 6.56
CA GLY A 71 0.46 -13.81 6.14
C GLY A 71 0.55 -14.01 4.61
N CYS A 72 0.59 -12.92 3.83
CA CYS A 72 0.66 -12.93 2.37
C CYS A 72 2.00 -12.37 1.85
N LEU A 73 3.05 -12.30 2.70
CA LEU A 73 4.32 -11.69 2.34
C LEU A 73 4.92 -12.19 1.01
N PRO A 74 4.90 -13.50 0.67
CA PRO A 74 5.46 -13.96 -0.61
C PRO A 74 4.78 -13.36 -1.84
N GLU A 75 3.46 -13.16 -1.79
CA GLU A 75 2.70 -12.52 -2.86
C GLU A 75 2.98 -11.02 -2.90
N VAL A 76 2.94 -10.38 -1.73
CA VAL A 76 3.19 -8.94 -1.58
C VAL A 76 4.59 -8.57 -2.06
N ALA A 77 5.60 -9.40 -1.76
CA ALA A 77 7.00 -9.15 -2.10
C ALA A 77 7.27 -9.06 -3.62
N GLN A 78 6.37 -9.59 -4.45
CA GLN A 78 6.44 -9.49 -5.91
C GLN A 78 5.64 -8.30 -6.48
N SER A 79 4.87 -7.61 -5.64
CA SER A 79 4.03 -6.52 -6.08
C SER A 79 4.85 -5.26 -6.43
N PRO A 80 4.44 -4.49 -7.44
CA PRO A 80 5.08 -3.20 -7.73
C PRO A 80 5.06 -2.26 -6.54
N GLY A 81 3.97 -2.28 -5.75
CA GLY A 81 3.82 -1.47 -4.55
C GLY A 81 4.84 -1.81 -3.48
N PHE A 82 5.16 -3.10 -3.27
CA PHE A 82 6.22 -3.50 -2.35
C PHE A 82 7.59 -3.07 -2.89
N LEU A 83 7.91 -3.42 -4.13
CA LEU A 83 9.24 -3.22 -4.73
C LEU A 83 9.65 -1.75 -4.86
N THR A 84 8.69 -0.81 -4.81
CA THR A 84 8.93 0.63 -4.94
C THR A 84 8.58 1.43 -3.68
N CYS A 85 8.14 0.77 -2.60
CA CYS A 85 7.76 1.47 -1.38
C CYS A 85 8.97 2.11 -0.68
N SER A 86 8.70 3.16 0.09
CA SER A 86 9.71 3.78 0.96
C SER A 86 10.15 2.86 2.10
N PHE A 87 11.37 3.08 2.62
CA PHE A 87 11.89 2.33 3.78
C PHE A 87 10.95 2.34 5.00
N PRO A 88 10.32 3.46 5.41
CA PRO A 88 9.35 3.43 6.51
C PRO A 88 8.16 2.51 6.27
N LEU A 89 7.67 2.42 5.02
CA LEU A 89 6.57 1.51 4.68
C LEU A 89 7.05 0.05 4.68
N LEU A 90 8.23 -0.23 4.13
CA LEU A 90 8.88 -1.54 4.23
C LEU A 90 9.01 -1.99 5.69
N ALA A 91 9.54 -1.14 6.57
CA ALA A 91 9.73 -1.46 7.98
C ALA A 91 8.40 -1.84 8.67
N LYS A 92 7.31 -1.13 8.36
CA LYS A 92 5.95 -1.49 8.82
C LYS A 92 5.52 -2.86 8.32
N VAL A 93 5.69 -3.15 7.02
CA VAL A 93 5.33 -4.43 6.40
C VAL A 93 6.14 -5.59 6.98
N ILE A 94 7.45 -5.42 7.18
CA ILE A 94 8.29 -6.45 7.78
C ILE A 94 7.92 -6.67 9.25
N SER A 95 7.66 -5.61 10.01
CA SER A 95 7.25 -5.72 11.41
C SER A 95 5.95 -6.51 11.56
N ILE A 96 4.96 -6.28 10.69
CA ILE A 96 3.66 -6.95 10.77
C ILE A 96 3.72 -8.40 10.33
N ASN A 97 4.60 -8.72 9.37
CA ASN A 97 4.76 -10.08 8.84
C ASN A 97 5.74 -10.94 9.62
N ARG A 98 6.59 -10.35 10.47
CA ARG A 98 7.54 -11.08 11.31
C ARG A 98 6.95 -12.27 12.07
N PRO A 99 5.79 -12.17 12.75
CA PRO A 99 5.21 -13.31 13.46
C PRO A 99 4.61 -14.39 12.54
N HIS A 100 4.45 -14.13 11.24
CA HIS A 100 3.77 -15.03 10.30
C HIS A 100 4.72 -15.74 9.32
N HIS A 101 5.99 -15.35 9.29
CA HIS A 101 6.94 -15.80 8.28
C HIS A 101 8.30 -16.14 8.90
N LEU A 102 8.98 -17.10 8.30
CA LEU A 102 10.35 -17.46 8.66
C LEU A 102 11.31 -16.30 8.35
N GLU A 103 12.40 -16.18 9.10
CA GLU A 103 13.44 -15.17 8.89
C GLU A 103 13.98 -15.17 7.45
N GLU A 104 14.13 -16.36 6.85
CA GLU A 104 14.56 -16.50 5.45
C GLU A 104 13.58 -15.82 4.47
N GLN A 105 12.28 -15.91 4.71
CA GLN A 105 11.27 -15.29 3.85
C GLN A 105 11.29 -13.76 3.98
N LEU A 106 11.43 -13.26 5.21
CA LEU A 106 11.59 -11.83 5.49
C LEU A 106 12.87 -11.28 4.85
N PHE A 107 13.97 -12.04 4.94
CA PHE A 107 15.24 -11.69 4.31
C PHE A 107 15.09 -11.63 2.79
N ARG A 108 14.54 -12.67 2.15
CA ARG A 108 14.32 -12.69 0.69
C ARG A 108 13.44 -11.54 0.21
N ALA A 109 12.38 -11.21 0.94
CA ALA A 109 11.51 -10.09 0.61
C ALA A 109 12.27 -8.75 0.73
N THR A 110 12.96 -8.52 1.83
CA THR A 110 13.76 -7.29 2.05
C THR A 110 14.87 -7.16 1.01
N TRP A 111 15.51 -8.27 0.66
CA TRP A 111 16.54 -8.31 -0.38
C TRP A 111 15.98 -8.00 -1.76
N ALA A 112 14.80 -8.53 -2.10
CA ALA A 112 14.11 -8.19 -3.35
C ALA A 112 13.78 -6.69 -3.42
N TRP A 113 13.31 -6.10 -2.32
CA TRP A 113 13.09 -4.66 -2.22
C TRP A 113 14.38 -3.87 -2.45
N LEU A 114 15.46 -4.24 -1.77
CA LEU A 114 16.75 -3.56 -1.85
C LEU A 114 17.32 -3.54 -3.28
N LEU A 115 17.13 -4.64 -4.03
CA LEU A 115 17.61 -4.76 -5.41
C LEU A 115 16.68 -4.10 -6.45
N ALA A 116 15.43 -3.80 -6.09
CA ALA A 116 14.44 -3.32 -7.05
C ALA A 116 14.69 -1.89 -7.53
N VAL A 117 15.19 -1.01 -6.66
CA VAL A 117 15.44 0.40 -6.97
C VAL A 117 16.84 0.79 -6.47
N PRO A 118 17.70 1.40 -7.32
CA PRO A 118 19.05 1.77 -6.90
C PRO A 118 19.10 2.64 -5.63
N SER A 119 18.14 3.56 -5.47
CA SER A 119 18.07 4.45 -4.29
C SER A 119 17.79 3.73 -2.98
N HIS A 120 17.33 2.47 -3.00
CA HIS A 120 17.16 1.71 -1.75
C HIS A 120 18.51 1.34 -1.10
N GLN A 121 19.60 1.32 -1.88
CA GLN A 121 20.93 1.01 -1.38
C GLN A 121 21.52 2.11 -0.48
N ASP A 122 21.02 3.34 -0.59
CA ASP A 122 21.44 4.45 0.27
C ASP A 122 21.21 4.12 1.75
N HIS A 123 20.16 3.35 2.05
CA HIS A 123 19.81 2.90 3.40
C HIS A 123 20.72 1.80 3.96
N LEU A 124 21.60 1.18 3.16
CA LEU A 124 22.60 0.24 3.68
C LEU A 124 23.70 0.95 4.48
N ASN A 125 23.91 2.24 4.26
CA ASN A 125 24.89 3.03 5.00
C ASN A 125 24.34 3.58 6.32
N ASP A 126 23.02 3.46 6.55
CA ASP A 126 22.30 3.98 7.72
C ASP A 126 22.13 2.92 8.84
N VAL A 127 22.61 1.69 8.63
CA VAL A 127 22.51 0.53 9.55
C VAL A 127 23.87 0.20 10.16
#